data_AF-G2GIB6-F1
#
_entry.id   AF-G2GIB6-F1
#
_cell.length_a   1.000
_cell.length_b   1.000
_cell.length_c   1.000
_cell.angle_alpha   90.00
_cell.angle_beta   90.00
_cell.angle_gamma   90.00
#
_symmetry.space_group_name_H-M   'P 1'
#
loop_
_entity.id
_entity.type
_entity.pdbx_description
1 polymer ?
#
loop_
_entity_poly.entity_id
_entity_poly.type
_entity_poly.pdbx_seq_one_letter_code
_entity_poly.pdbx_strand_id
1 'polypeptide(L)'
;MIRCPATVPDRHFARLAGHLRALRGAARLTQRALADDANISRGAVQRAESGTAPPTAAVLNAYLRACGAGPADQDKARRLHALGRTAQRGKLPGLKAPAPHLVRDARDFSLVLAAAYERAGAPPLRDFDRPGRARVPLATASRIVNRQALPSSRQQLITFLTVCGIPPAAQRPYLDAYHHVTSQRSTRPAPPRRQLTQLIRRTHPLPLAHGGPDTGAHYDFDRLAAGIRPVLEALTAYHARYDVNRLAAGIRPAVEALAAHGARYDVDRLAAGIRPAVEALAAAPAVRNAPAAATAGVQVFADALAVMSRSAIQEAHRNGTTPPDWITATNLLTHGMGFARPDGPPPELPAAPAPVPPPPAPAA
;
A
#
# COMPACT_ATOMS: atom_id res chain seq x y z
N MET A 1 -6.94 -48.41 -32.05
CA MET A 1 -6.87 -47.01 -31.52
C MET A 1 -6.02 -47.01 -30.26
N ILE A 2 -4.74 -46.67 -30.38
CA ILE A 2 -3.82 -46.55 -29.25
C ILE A 2 -4.15 -45.21 -28.58
N ARG A 3 -4.69 -45.24 -27.36
CA ARG A 3 -4.89 -44.03 -26.57
C ARG A 3 -3.52 -43.46 -26.24
N CYS A 4 -3.17 -42.32 -26.81
CA CYS A 4 -2.03 -41.53 -26.35
C CYS A 4 -2.15 -41.35 -24.83
N PRO A 5 -1.09 -41.59 -24.05
CA PRO A 5 -1.14 -41.30 -22.63
C PRO A 5 -1.42 -39.82 -22.49
N ALA A 6 -2.58 -39.48 -21.89
CA ALA A 6 -2.87 -38.11 -21.50
C ALA A 6 -1.67 -37.64 -20.68
N THR A 7 -0.98 -36.61 -21.18
CA THR A 7 0.11 -35.94 -20.46
C THR A 7 -0.37 -35.66 -19.05
N VAL A 8 0.16 -36.40 -18.07
CA VAL A 8 -0.22 -36.26 -16.68
C VAL A 8 0.00 -34.78 -16.34
N PRO A 9 -1.02 -34.03 -15.91
CA PRO A 9 -0.88 -32.61 -15.63
C PRO A 9 0.27 -32.45 -14.64
N ASP A 10 1.21 -31.57 -14.99
CA ASP A 10 2.45 -31.40 -14.25
C ASP A 10 2.13 -31.04 -12.81
N ARG A 11 2.36 -31.97 -11.88
CA ARG A 11 2.02 -31.80 -10.47
C ARG A 11 3.16 -31.04 -9.81
N HIS A 12 3.17 -29.73 -9.98
CA HIS A 12 4.20 -28.85 -9.42
C HIS A 12 4.43 -29.06 -7.90
N PHE A 13 3.42 -29.56 -7.17
CA PHE A 13 3.50 -29.84 -5.73
C PHE A 13 3.63 -31.33 -5.38
N ALA A 14 3.94 -32.22 -6.32
CA ALA A 14 4.03 -33.67 -6.08
C ALA A 14 5.02 -34.02 -4.96
N ARG A 15 6.17 -33.35 -4.92
CA ARG A 15 7.19 -33.57 -3.88
C ARG A 15 6.70 -33.13 -2.49
N LEU A 16 6.02 -31.99 -2.41
CA LEU A 16 5.40 -31.53 -1.15
C LEU A 16 4.33 -32.52 -0.70
N ALA A 17 3.44 -32.93 -1.60
CA ALA A 17 2.40 -33.89 -1.33
C ALA A 17 2.94 -35.25 -0.83
N GLY A 18 4.05 -35.74 -1.41
CA GLY A 18 4.74 -36.93 -0.94
C GLY A 18 5.29 -36.76 0.48
N HIS A 19 5.91 -35.61 0.77
CA HIS A 19 6.42 -35.29 2.11
C HIS A 19 5.30 -35.21 3.15
N LEU A 20 4.17 -34.56 2.83
CA LEU A 20 3.01 -34.48 3.73
C LEU A 20 2.41 -35.86 4.03
N ARG A 21 2.24 -36.71 3.01
CA ARG A 21 1.77 -38.10 3.19
C ARG A 21 2.71 -38.91 4.08
N ALA A 22 4.03 -38.75 3.94
CA ALA A 22 5.00 -39.40 4.79
C ALA A 22 4.89 -38.94 6.25
N LEU A 23 4.77 -37.63 6.49
CA LEU A 23 4.57 -37.08 7.84
C LEU A 23 3.30 -37.59 8.50
N ARG A 24 2.17 -37.58 7.78
CA ARG A 24 0.91 -38.11 8.30
C ARG A 24 1.01 -39.62 8.59
N GLY A 25 1.68 -40.38 7.73
CA GLY A 25 1.93 -41.80 7.93
C GLY A 25 2.77 -42.08 9.18
N ALA A 26 3.83 -41.30 9.40
CA ALA A 26 4.66 -41.38 10.61
C ALA A 26 3.87 -41.05 11.89
N ALA A 27 2.97 -40.07 11.83
CA ALA A 27 2.06 -39.72 12.91
C ALA A 27 0.90 -40.72 13.10
N ARG A 28 0.76 -41.72 12.22
CA ARG A 28 -0.32 -42.73 12.23
C ARG A 28 -1.73 -42.12 12.18
N LEU A 29 -1.88 -40.96 11.55
CA LEU A 29 -3.17 -40.28 11.43
C LEU A 29 -3.88 -40.65 10.11
N THR A 30 -5.18 -40.90 10.18
CA THR A 30 -6.02 -40.92 8.98
C THR A 30 -6.24 -39.49 8.48
N GLN A 31 -6.66 -39.30 7.23
CA GLN A 31 -6.99 -37.96 6.73
C GLN A 31 -8.11 -37.28 7.53
N ARG A 32 -9.05 -38.06 8.08
CA ARG A 32 -10.15 -37.54 8.92
C ARG A 32 -9.62 -37.11 10.28
N ALA A 33 -8.87 -37.99 10.96
CA ALA A 33 -8.26 -37.67 12.25
C ALA A 33 -7.35 -36.44 12.16
N LEU A 34 -6.54 -36.33 11.10
CA LEU A 34 -5.72 -35.14 10.87
C LEU A 34 -6.55 -33.87 10.64
N ALA A 35 -7.64 -33.97 9.89
CA ALA A 35 -8.54 -32.85 9.64
C ALA A 35 -9.17 -32.33 10.95
N ASP A 36 -9.62 -33.25 11.79
CA ASP A 36 -10.20 -32.95 13.11
C ASP A 36 -9.13 -32.33 14.03
N ASP A 37 -7.94 -32.93 14.14
CA ASP A 37 -6.84 -32.46 14.99
C ASP A 37 -6.27 -31.09 14.55
N ALA A 38 -6.12 -30.88 13.24
CA ALA A 38 -5.64 -29.62 12.67
C ALA A 38 -6.73 -28.54 12.55
N ASN A 39 -8.00 -28.85 12.89
CA ASN A 39 -9.17 -28.00 12.68
C ASN A 39 -9.25 -27.44 11.24
N ILE A 40 -9.11 -28.32 10.24
CA ILE A 40 -9.25 -28.01 8.81
C ILE A 40 -10.17 -29.04 8.14
N SER A 41 -10.76 -28.70 6.99
CA SER A 41 -11.60 -29.68 6.28
C SER A 41 -10.80 -30.86 5.75
N ARG A 42 -11.39 -32.06 5.75
CA ARG A 42 -10.84 -33.25 5.08
C ARG A 42 -10.49 -32.99 3.61
N GLY A 43 -11.31 -32.18 2.91
CA GLY A 43 -11.03 -31.77 1.53
C GLY A 43 -9.75 -30.94 1.39
N ALA A 44 -9.39 -30.13 2.39
CA ALA A 44 -8.11 -29.40 2.41
C ALA A 44 -6.92 -30.36 2.56
N VAL A 45 -7.03 -31.35 3.44
CA VAL A 45 -6.03 -32.43 3.60
C VAL A 45 -5.85 -33.18 2.28
N GLN A 46 -6.94 -33.64 1.65
CA GLN A 46 -6.89 -34.37 0.39
C GLN A 46 -6.27 -33.54 -0.74
N ARG A 47 -6.63 -32.25 -0.86
CA ARG A 47 -6.02 -31.35 -1.85
C ARG A 47 -4.52 -31.17 -1.62
N ALA A 48 -4.10 -30.96 -0.38
CA ALA A 48 -2.68 -30.82 -0.04
C ALA A 48 -1.88 -32.10 -0.39
N GLU A 49 -2.46 -33.28 -0.14
CA GLU A 49 -1.83 -34.58 -0.45
C GLU A 49 -1.90 -34.98 -1.92
N SER A 50 -2.76 -34.35 -2.71
CA SER A 50 -2.87 -34.61 -4.15
C SER A 50 -1.74 -33.99 -4.97
N GLY A 51 -1.17 -32.87 -4.48
CA GLY A 51 -0.13 -32.11 -5.18
C GLY A 51 -0.61 -31.34 -6.41
N THR A 52 -1.94 -31.22 -6.62
CA THR A 52 -2.52 -30.49 -7.76
C THR A 52 -2.56 -28.98 -7.54
N ALA A 53 -2.71 -28.54 -6.29
CA ALA A 53 -2.77 -27.13 -5.93
C ALA A 53 -1.94 -26.85 -4.66
N PRO A 54 -1.38 -25.64 -4.52
CA PRO A 54 -0.66 -25.27 -3.31
C PRO A 54 -1.61 -25.19 -2.11
N PRO A 55 -1.30 -25.81 -0.96
CA PRO A 55 -1.99 -25.48 0.28
C PRO A 55 -1.72 -24.03 0.67
N THR A 56 -2.67 -23.38 1.35
CA THR A 56 -2.43 -22.06 1.95
C THR A 56 -1.42 -22.18 3.09
N ALA A 57 -0.77 -21.07 3.45
CA ALA A 57 0.20 -21.08 4.56
C ALA A 57 -0.44 -21.53 5.88
N ALA A 58 -1.69 -21.12 6.15
CA ALA A 58 -2.44 -21.53 7.33
C ALA A 58 -2.70 -23.05 7.33
N VAL A 59 -3.17 -23.62 6.22
CA VAL A 59 -3.42 -25.07 6.09
C VAL A 59 -2.12 -25.86 6.23
N LEU A 60 -1.04 -25.42 5.58
CA LEU A 60 0.26 -26.09 5.68
C LEU A 60 0.79 -26.09 7.12
N ASN A 61 0.70 -24.95 7.82
CA ASN A 61 1.15 -24.85 9.21
C ASN A 61 0.29 -25.69 10.17
N ALA A 62 -1.03 -25.72 9.97
CA ALA A 62 -1.93 -26.55 10.77
C ALA A 62 -1.64 -28.04 10.57
N TYR A 63 -1.46 -28.47 9.31
CA TYR A 63 -1.08 -29.84 8.96
C TYR A 63 0.23 -30.25 9.66
N LEU A 64 1.29 -29.45 9.51
CA LEU A 64 2.60 -29.76 10.10
C LEU A 64 2.54 -29.86 11.62
N ARG A 65 1.77 -28.99 12.27
CA ARG A 65 1.59 -28.99 13.73
C ARG A 65 0.89 -30.26 14.20
N ALA A 66 -0.22 -30.63 13.56
CA ALA A 66 -0.99 -31.82 13.89
C ALA A 66 -0.21 -33.13 13.66
N CYS A 67 0.69 -33.16 12.68
CA CYS A 67 1.62 -34.29 12.51
C CYS A 67 2.82 -34.28 13.48
N GLY A 68 2.93 -33.30 14.39
CA GLY A 68 4.09 -33.19 15.28
C GLY A 68 5.42 -32.94 14.55
N ALA A 69 5.38 -32.30 13.38
CA ALA A 69 6.57 -32.12 12.53
C ALA A 69 7.63 -31.25 13.22
N GLY A 70 8.86 -31.77 13.33
CA GLY A 70 9.99 -31.04 13.88
C GLY A 70 10.48 -29.91 12.96
N PRO A 71 11.42 -29.05 13.42
CA PRO A 71 11.90 -27.90 12.66
C PRO A 71 12.41 -28.25 11.26
N ALA A 72 13.17 -29.35 11.12
CA ALA A 72 13.70 -29.81 9.84
C ALA A 72 12.59 -30.18 8.84
N ASP A 73 11.52 -30.81 9.29
CA ASP A 73 10.38 -31.17 8.44
C ASP A 73 9.57 -29.95 8.02
N GLN A 74 9.44 -28.98 8.92
CA GLN A 74 8.79 -27.70 8.62
C GLN A 74 9.58 -26.92 7.56
N ASP A 75 10.90 -26.84 7.70
CA ASP A 75 11.78 -26.17 6.73
C ASP A 75 11.75 -26.87 5.38
N LYS A 76 11.81 -28.21 5.39
CA LYS A 76 11.67 -29.00 4.16
C LYS A 76 10.31 -28.78 3.49
N ALA A 77 9.21 -28.77 4.24
CA ALA A 77 7.88 -28.51 3.71
C ALA A 77 7.76 -27.10 3.10
N ARG A 78 8.28 -26.07 3.79
CA ARG A 78 8.32 -24.69 3.27
C ARG A 78 9.15 -24.58 1.99
N ARG A 79 10.31 -25.23 1.95
CA ARG A 79 11.17 -25.29 0.75
C ARG A 79 10.46 -25.96 -0.43
N LEU A 80 9.82 -27.10 -0.20
CA LEU A 80 9.08 -27.82 -1.23
C LEU A 80 7.86 -27.02 -1.72
N HIS A 81 7.19 -26.30 -0.83
CA HIS A 81 6.10 -25.39 -1.18
C HIS A 81 6.59 -24.23 -2.06
N ALA A 82 7.69 -23.58 -1.68
CA ALA A 82 8.31 -22.52 -2.48
C ALA A 82 8.74 -23.02 -3.87
N LEU A 83 9.35 -24.21 -3.95
CA LEU A 83 9.73 -24.83 -5.22
C LEU A 83 8.52 -25.10 -6.12
N GLY A 84 7.44 -25.65 -5.57
CA GLY A 84 6.21 -25.90 -6.32
C GLY A 84 5.58 -24.60 -6.84
N ARG A 85 5.56 -23.54 -6.03
CA ARG A 85 5.09 -22.21 -6.47
C ARG A 85 5.97 -21.62 -7.55
N THR A 86 7.29 -21.77 -7.43
CA THR A 86 8.24 -21.32 -8.45
C THR A 86 7.98 -22.00 -9.79
N ALA A 87 7.81 -23.33 -9.78
CA ALA A 87 7.50 -24.13 -10.96
C ALA A 87 6.15 -23.72 -11.57
N GLN A 88 5.10 -23.62 -10.76
CA GLN A 88 3.77 -23.21 -11.20
C GLN A 88 3.75 -21.82 -11.87
N ARG A 89 4.55 -20.88 -11.37
CA ARG A 89 4.59 -19.52 -11.94
C ARG A 89 5.41 -19.43 -13.22
N GLY A 90 6.41 -20.30 -13.40
CA GLY A 90 7.23 -20.34 -14.62
C GLY A 90 8.02 -19.06 -14.95
N LYS A 91 8.12 -18.09 -14.03
CA LYS A 91 8.76 -16.78 -14.30
C LYS A 91 10.28 -16.81 -14.17
N LEU A 92 10.81 -17.69 -13.34
CA LEU A 92 12.23 -17.74 -13.01
C LEU A 92 13.15 -17.89 -14.25
N PRO A 93 12.85 -18.78 -15.23
CA PRO A 93 13.66 -18.90 -16.45
C PRO A 93 13.78 -17.60 -17.26
N GLY A 94 12.76 -16.73 -17.21
CA GLY A 94 12.74 -15.47 -17.95
C GLY A 94 13.56 -14.34 -17.30
N LEU A 95 13.91 -14.46 -16.01
CA LEU A 95 14.61 -13.38 -15.29
C LEU A 95 16.11 -13.31 -15.60
N LYS A 96 16.75 -14.40 -16.08
CA LYS A 96 18.19 -14.46 -16.43
C LYS A 96 19.10 -13.66 -15.47
N ALA A 97 18.85 -13.77 -14.17
CA ALA A 97 19.55 -12.96 -13.18
C ALA A 97 20.99 -13.46 -12.96
N PRO A 98 21.99 -12.55 -12.92
CA PRO A 98 23.36 -12.94 -12.60
C PRO A 98 23.48 -13.45 -11.16
N ALA A 99 24.63 -14.04 -10.82
CA ALA A 99 24.94 -14.30 -9.42
C ALA A 99 25.11 -12.96 -8.67
N PRO A 100 24.73 -12.84 -7.37
CA PRO A 100 24.80 -11.58 -6.64
C PRO A 100 26.19 -10.92 -6.66
N HIS A 101 27.27 -11.70 -6.62
CA HIS A 101 28.65 -11.19 -6.68
C HIS A 101 29.09 -10.74 -8.09
N LEU A 102 28.29 -10.99 -9.13
CA LEU A 102 28.53 -10.57 -10.51
C LEU A 102 27.66 -9.37 -10.94
N VAL A 103 26.92 -8.77 -9.99
CA VAL A 103 26.08 -7.61 -10.25
C VAL A 103 26.95 -6.40 -10.60
N ARG A 104 26.74 -5.81 -11.79
CA ARG A 104 27.53 -4.65 -12.25
C ARG A 104 26.82 -3.33 -12.03
N ASP A 105 25.49 -3.32 -12.15
CA ASP A 105 24.68 -2.11 -12.11
C ASP A 105 23.33 -2.29 -11.39
N ALA A 106 22.55 -1.21 -11.34
CA ALA A 106 21.23 -1.21 -10.72
C ALA A 106 20.22 -2.14 -11.41
N ARG A 107 20.35 -2.36 -12.72
CA ARG A 107 19.45 -3.21 -13.49
C ARG A 107 19.71 -4.67 -13.13
N ASP A 108 20.97 -5.10 -13.11
CA ASP A 108 21.40 -6.43 -12.67
C ASP A 108 20.92 -6.71 -11.25
N PHE A 109 21.10 -5.75 -10.34
CA PHE A 109 20.65 -5.93 -8.95
C PHE A 109 19.14 -6.11 -8.85
N SER A 110 18.36 -5.34 -9.62
CA SER A 110 16.90 -5.50 -9.66
C SER A 110 16.48 -6.89 -10.18
N LEU A 111 17.20 -7.46 -11.15
CA LEU A 111 16.97 -8.81 -11.65
C LEU A 111 17.30 -9.86 -10.58
N VAL A 112 18.40 -9.68 -9.85
CA VAL A 112 18.79 -10.55 -8.74
C VAL A 112 17.73 -10.58 -7.64
N LEU A 113 17.19 -9.42 -7.25
CA LEU A 113 16.11 -9.35 -6.25
C LEU A 113 14.81 -9.98 -6.74
N ALA A 114 14.43 -9.73 -7.99
CA ALA A 114 13.26 -10.39 -8.59
C ALA A 114 13.44 -11.91 -8.63
N ALA A 115 14.62 -12.41 -9.00
CA ALA A 115 14.91 -13.84 -9.03
C ALA A 115 14.93 -14.45 -7.63
N ALA A 116 15.44 -13.74 -6.61
CA ALA A 116 15.35 -14.16 -5.22
C ALA A 116 13.89 -14.30 -4.76
N TYR A 117 13.04 -13.33 -5.09
CA TYR A 117 11.60 -13.38 -4.80
C TYR A 117 10.90 -14.55 -5.50
N GLU A 118 11.20 -14.78 -6.79
CA GLU A 118 10.64 -15.92 -7.53
C GLU A 118 11.09 -17.26 -6.95
N ARG A 119 12.38 -17.43 -6.63
CA ARG A 119 12.92 -18.66 -6.01
C ARG A 119 12.33 -18.94 -4.63
N ALA A 120 11.96 -17.89 -3.90
CA ALA A 120 11.23 -18.00 -2.63
C ALA A 120 9.76 -18.43 -2.80
N GLY A 121 9.33 -18.73 -4.02
CA GLY A 121 7.94 -19.07 -4.33
C GLY A 121 7.02 -17.86 -4.31
N ALA A 122 7.56 -16.64 -4.45
CA ALA A 122 6.80 -15.40 -4.44
C ALA A 122 5.96 -15.22 -3.17
N PRO A 123 6.62 -14.98 -2.02
CA PRO A 123 5.92 -14.71 -0.76
C PRO A 123 4.94 -13.54 -0.93
N PRO A 124 3.80 -13.55 -0.20
CA PRO A 124 2.82 -12.47 -0.32
C PRO A 124 3.44 -11.15 0.12
N LEU A 125 3.14 -10.07 -0.61
CA LEU A 125 3.77 -8.76 -0.36
C LEU A 125 3.46 -8.18 1.04
N ARG A 126 2.39 -8.65 1.69
CA ARG A 126 2.07 -8.29 3.09
C ARG A 126 3.09 -8.82 4.10
N ASP A 127 3.87 -9.86 3.75
CA ASP A 127 4.88 -10.41 4.66
C ASP A 127 6.08 -9.48 4.87
N PHE A 128 6.24 -8.48 4.00
CA PHE A 128 7.26 -7.45 4.09
C PHE A 128 6.90 -6.31 5.05
N ASP A 129 5.65 -6.27 5.52
CA ASP A 129 5.11 -5.28 6.47
C ASP A 129 4.76 -5.90 7.83
N ARG A 130 5.40 -7.03 8.19
CA ARG A 130 5.15 -7.69 9.48
C ARG A 130 5.88 -6.97 10.62
N PRO A 131 5.26 -6.87 11.81
CA PRO A 131 5.91 -6.32 13.00
C PRO A 131 7.15 -7.15 13.40
N GLY A 132 8.12 -6.50 14.04
CA GLY A 132 9.39 -7.11 14.47
C GLY A 132 10.52 -7.09 13.43
N ARG A 133 10.32 -6.42 12.29
CA ARG A 133 11.35 -6.15 11.27
C ARG A 133 11.22 -4.71 10.77
N ALA A 134 12.24 -4.22 10.07
CA ALA A 134 12.10 -2.93 9.42
C ALA A 134 11.06 -3.02 8.31
N ARG A 135 10.10 -2.11 8.38
CA ARG A 135 8.96 -2.05 7.48
C ARG A 135 9.40 -1.77 6.05
N VAL A 136 8.99 -2.64 5.12
CA VAL A 136 9.02 -2.35 3.69
C VAL A 136 7.57 -2.14 3.24
N PRO A 137 7.14 -0.90 2.95
CA PRO A 137 5.78 -0.62 2.52
C PRO A 137 5.37 -1.48 1.32
N LEU A 138 4.09 -1.87 1.27
CA LEU A 138 3.55 -2.73 0.22
C LEU A 138 3.87 -2.21 -1.20
N ALA A 139 3.72 -0.90 -1.40
CA ALA A 139 4.04 -0.24 -2.68
C ALA A 139 5.52 -0.38 -3.03
N THR A 140 6.42 -0.20 -2.06
CA THR A 140 7.87 -0.37 -2.24
C THR A 140 8.21 -1.82 -2.57
N ALA A 141 7.66 -2.79 -1.83
CA ALA A 141 7.87 -4.22 -2.11
C ALA A 141 7.41 -4.59 -3.53
N SER A 142 6.24 -4.10 -3.94
CA SER A 142 5.72 -4.28 -5.30
C SER A 142 6.68 -3.71 -6.36
N ARG A 143 7.18 -2.49 -6.16
CA ARG A 143 8.14 -1.85 -7.09
C ARG A 143 9.47 -2.61 -7.15
N ILE A 144 9.96 -3.14 -6.03
CA ILE A 144 11.19 -3.95 -6.01
C ILE A 144 10.97 -5.24 -6.82
N VAL A 145 9.91 -5.99 -6.55
CA VAL A 145 9.60 -7.26 -7.25
C VAL A 145 9.38 -7.04 -8.75
N ASN A 146 8.74 -5.93 -9.13
CA ASN A 146 8.51 -5.57 -10.53
C ASN A 146 9.71 -4.90 -11.20
N ARG A 147 10.86 -4.79 -10.51
CA ARG A 147 12.12 -4.20 -11.01
C ARG A 147 12.01 -2.70 -11.36
N GLN A 148 11.09 -2.01 -10.70
CA GLN A 148 10.83 -0.58 -10.89
C GLN A 148 11.58 0.30 -9.88
N ALA A 149 12.05 -0.28 -8.76
CA ALA A 149 12.81 0.41 -7.74
C ALA A 149 13.82 -0.52 -7.06
N LEU A 150 14.84 0.06 -6.44
CA LEU A 150 15.72 -0.64 -5.50
C LEU A 150 15.28 -0.35 -4.07
N PRO A 151 15.66 -1.19 -3.09
CA PRO A 151 15.52 -0.85 -1.67
C PRO A 151 16.14 0.51 -1.39
N SER A 152 15.48 1.36 -0.59
CA SER A 152 16.00 2.70 -0.27
C SER A 152 17.03 2.68 0.86
N SER A 153 17.08 1.58 1.62
CA SER A 153 18.05 1.40 2.70
C SER A 153 18.54 -0.04 2.79
N ARG A 154 19.71 -0.21 3.40
CA ARG A 154 20.28 -1.53 3.75
C ARG A 154 19.29 -2.36 4.57
N GLN A 155 18.57 -1.72 5.48
CA GLN A 155 17.62 -2.40 6.36
C GLN A 155 16.40 -2.91 5.59
N GLN A 156 15.88 -2.15 4.60
CA GLN A 156 14.82 -2.65 3.72
C GLN A 156 15.28 -3.86 2.90
N LEU A 157 16.53 -3.86 2.42
CA LEU A 157 17.12 -5.00 1.72
C LEU A 157 17.21 -6.23 2.64
N ILE A 158 17.69 -6.09 3.88
CA ILE A 158 17.74 -7.19 4.85
C ILE A 158 16.34 -7.77 5.10
N THR A 159 15.34 -6.92 5.33
CA THR A 159 13.95 -7.38 5.47
C THR A 159 13.51 -8.14 4.22
N PHE A 160 13.78 -7.60 3.02
CA PHE A 160 13.39 -8.23 1.77
C PHE A 160 14.00 -9.63 1.61
N LEU A 161 15.30 -9.77 1.83
CA LEU A 161 16.02 -11.05 1.74
C LEU A 161 15.54 -12.05 2.78
N THR A 162 15.26 -11.59 4.00
CA THR A 162 14.75 -12.42 5.09
C THR A 162 13.36 -12.97 4.77
N VAL A 163 12.47 -12.15 4.21
CA VAL A 163 11.13 -12.60 3.76
C VAL A 163 11.24 -13.59 2.59
N CYS A 164 12.23 -13.42 1.72
CA CYS A 164 12.57 -14.39 0.67
C CYS A 164 13.26 -15.66 1.20
N GLY A 165 13.40 -15.83 2.52
CA GLY A 165 13.98 -17.02 3.14
C GLY A 165 15.51 -17.14 2.97
N ILE A 166 16.20 -16.04 2.64
CA ILE A 166 17.67 -16.04 2.53
C ILE A 166 18.25 -15.84 3.94
N PRO A 167 18.98 -16.83 4.49
CA PRO A 167 19.50 -16.75 5.85
C PRO A 167 20.60 -15.67 5.95
N PRO A 168 20.82 -15.06 7.12
CA PRO A 168 21.79 -13.97 7.30
C PRO A 168 23.19 -14.26 6.73
N ALA A 169 23.70 -15.48 6.92
CA ALA A 169 24.99 -15.90 6.38
C ALA A 169 25.08 -15.82 4.83
N ALA A 170 23.96 -16.02 4.14
CA ALA A 170 23.87 -15.95 2.68
C ALA A 170 23.48 -14.55 2.15
N GLN A 171 23.20 -13.57 3.04
CA GLN A 171 22.83 -12.22 2.63
C GLN A 171 24.03 -11.36 2.21
N ARG A 172 25.24 -11.71 2.66
CA ARG A 172 26.46 -10.90 2.43
C ARG A 172 26.68 -10.53 0.95
N PRO A 173 26.62 -11.45 -0.03
CA PRO A 173 26.79 -11.10 -1.44
C PRO A 173 25.76 -10.09 -1.97
N TYR A 174 24.54 -10.09 -1.42
CA TYR A 174 23.50 -9.14 -1.80
C TYR A 174 23.76 -7.76 -1.21
N LEU A 175 24.25 -7.71 0.04
CA LEU A 175 24.62 -6.46 0.70
C LEU A 175 25.81 -5.80 0.01
N ASP A 176 26.82 -6.58 -0.37
CA ASP A 176 28.00 -6.09 -1.09
C ASP A 176 27.60 -5.52 -2.46
N ALA A 177 26.75 -6.23 -3.21
CA ALA A 177 26.21 -5.76 -4.48
C ALA A 177 25.37 -4.47 -4.32
N TYR A 178 24.56 -4.38 -3.26
CA TYR A 178 23.80 -3.18 -2.95
C TYR A 178 24.70 -1.98 -2.65
N HIS A 179 25.72 -2.16 -1.83
CA HIS A 179 26.71 -1.12 -1.54
C HIS A 179 27.41 -0.67 -2.83
N HIS A 180 27.87 -1.61 -3.65
CA HIS A 180 28.49 -1.30 -4.94
C HIS A 180 27.59 -0.43 -5.85
N VAL A 181 26.34 -0.85 -6.06
CA VAL A 181 25.38 -0.15 -6.93
C VAL A 181 24.98 1.23 -6.38
N THR A 182 24.82 1.36 -5.06
CA THR A 182 24.45 2.64 -4.44
C THR A 182 25.59 3.63 -4.43
N SER A 183 26.83 3.18 -4.19
CA SER A 183 28.04 4.03 -4.28
C SER A 183 28.26 4.56 -5.70
N GLN A 184 28.02 3.76 -6.74
CA GLN A 184 28.09 4.23 -8.13
C GLN A 184 27.03 5.30 -8.47
N ARG A 185 25.85 5.25 -7.83
CA ARG A 185 24.81 6.28 -8.05
C ARG A 185 25.22 7.62 -7.45
N SER A 186 25.89 7.62 -6.29
CA SER A 186 26.39 8.85 -5.69
C SER A 186 27.55 9.48 -6.46
N THR A 187 28.35 8.68 -7.17
CA THR A 187 29.49 9.18 -7.95
C THR A 187 29.13 9.59 -9.37
N ARG A 188 27.93 9.25 -9.85
CA ARG A 188 27.47 9.76 -11.15
C ARG A 188 27.40 11.28 -11.04
N PRO A 189 28.24 12.03 -11.79
CA PRO A 189 28.22 13.48 -11.78
C PRO A 189 26.78 13.89 -12.04
N ALA A 190 26.24 14.78 -11.19
CA ALA A 190 24.97 15.42 -11.50
C ALA A 190 25.07 15.85 -12.98
N PRO A 191 24.11 15.45 -13.84
CA PRO A 191 24.18 15.80 -15.25
C PRO A 191 24.53 17.28 -15.31
N PRO A 192 25.57 17.68 -16.07
CA PRO A 192 25.99 19.07 -16.10
C PRO A 192 24.72 19.86 -16.28
N ARG A 193 24.44 20.79 -15.36
CA ARG A 193 23.36 21.76 -15.50
C ARG A 193 23.69 22.54 -16.76
N ARG A 194 23.41 21.96 -17.93
CA ARG A 194 23.40 22.65 -19.22
C ARG A 194 22.32 23.69 -19.04
N GLN A 195 22.76 24.88 -18.63
CA GLN A 195 22.26 26.21 -18.98
C GLN A 195 20.82 26.26 -19.53
N LEU A 196 19.87 25.61 -18.85
CA LEU A 196 18.44 25.77 -19.11
C LEU A 196 18.03 27.22 -18.76
N THR A 197 18.87 27.92 -18.01
CA THR A 197 18.79 29.37 -17.77
C THR A 197 19.16 30.23 -18.98
N GLN A 198 19.78 29.72 -20.05
CA GLN A 198 20.14 30.53 -21.24
C GLN A 198 19.24 30.31 -22.46
N LEU A 199 18.54 29.18 -22.58
CA LEU A 199 17.58 28.96 -23.67
C LEU A 199 16.19 29.55 -23.40
N ILE A 200 15.88 29.94 -22.17
CA ILE A 200 14.68 30.76 -21.86
C ILE A 200 14.90 32.25 -22.22
N ARG A 201 16.13 32.66 -22.59
CA ARG A 201 16.47 34.06 -22.95
C ARG A 201 16.83 34.31 -24.41
N ARG A 202 16.63 33.34 -25.32
CA ARG A 202 16.75 33.60 -26.76
C ARG A 202 15.41 33.40 -27.44
N THR A 203 14.56 34.41 -27.26
CA THR A 203 13.46 34.76 -28.15
C THR A 203 14.00 34.92 -29.57
N HIS A 204 13.75 33.94 -30.43
CA HIS A 204 13.84 34.14 -31.87
C HIS A 204 12.65 35.00 -32.32
N PRO A 205 12.86 36.11 -33.06
CA PRO A 205 11.79 36.90 -33.64
C PRO A 205 11.29 36.17 -34.90
N LEU A 206 10.13 35.53 -34.80
CA LEU A 206 9.33 35.18 -35.97
C LEU A 206 8.17 36.18 -36.08
N PRO A 207 7.92 36.77 -37.25
CA PRO A 207 6.88 37.77 -37.43
C PRO A 207 5.54 37.05 -37.59
N LEU A 208 4.68 37.18 -36.59
CA LEU A 208 3.25 36.92 -36.73
C LEU A 208 2.49 38.22 -36.50
N ALA A 209 1.63 38.50 -37.48
CA ALA A 209 0.85 39.71 -37.60
C ALA A 209 -0.20 39.84 -36.49
N HIS A 210 -0.26 41.05 -35.95
CA HIS A 210 -1.42 41.78 -35.42
C HIS A 210 -2.48 41.02 -34.61
N GLY A 211 -2.46 41.25 -33.29
CA GLY A 211 -3.66 41.52 -32.51
C GLY A 211 -3.75 40.86 -31.13
N GLY A 212 -3.47 41.61 -30.05
CA GLY A 212 -3.97 41.31 -28.69
C GLY A 212 -2.90 41.25 -27.59
N PRO A 213 -3.00 42.04 -26.50
CA PRO A 213 -1.91 42.24 -25.54
C PRO A 213 -1.81 41.14 -24.47
N ASP A 214 -0.57 40.91 -24.04
CA ASP A 214 -0.09 40.34 -22.77
C ASP A 214 -0.89 39.22 -22.08
N THR A 215 -0.36 38.00 -22.13
CA THR A 215 -0.57 36.98 -21.08
C THR A 215 0.73 36.23 -20.80
N GLY A 216 1.42 36.66 -19.73
CA GLY A 216 2.28 35.75 -18.97
C GLY A 216 1.42 34.63 -18.40
N ALA A 217 2.00 33.45 -18.19
CA ALA A 217 1.32 32.32 -17.56
C ALA A 217 1.00 32.62 -16.08
N HIS A 218 0.05 33.52 -15.85
CA HIS A 218 -0.83 33.46 -14.70
C HIS A 218 -1.69 32.21 -14.90
N TYR A 219 -1.82 31.41 -13.85
CA TYR A 219 -2.95 30.51 -13.77
C TYR A 219 -4.19 31.36 -14.04
N ASP A 220 -4.93 31.03 -15.09
CA ASP A 220 -6.19 31.69 -15.42
C ASP A 220 -7.18 31.35 -14.29
N PHE A 221 -7.13 32.19 -13.26
CA PHE A 221 -7.98 32.11 -12.08
C PHE A 221 -9.45 32.23 -12.47
N ASP A 222 -9.77 32.85 -13.61
CA ASP A 222 -11.14 32.93 -14.14
C ASP A 222 -11.59 31.57 -14.67
N ARG A 223 -10.68 30.78 -15.26
CA ARG A 223 -10.96 29.40 -15.69
C ARG A 223 -11.12 28.44 -14.51
N LEU A 224 -10.32 28.60 -13.46
CA LEU A 224 -10.48 27.86 -12.20
C LEU A 224 -11.79 28.28 -11.51
N ALA A 225 -12.05 29.57 -11.37
CA ALA A 225 -13.27 30.10 -10.78
C ALA A 225 -14.51 29.67 -11.57
N ALA A 226 -14.46 29.66 -12.91
CA ALA A 226 -15.53 29.13 -13.76
C ALA A 226 -15.72 27.62 -13.60
N GLY A 227 -14.64 26.86 -13.35
CA GLY A 227 -14.72 25.42 -13.11
C GLY A 227 -15.31 25.04 -11.75
N ILE A 228 -15.11 25.87 -10.71
CA ILE A 228 -15.62 25.62 -9.35
C ILE A 228 -17.01 26.26 -9.14
N ARG A 229 -17.37 27.26 -9.94
CA ARG A 229 -18.67 27.98 -9.88
C ARG A 229 -19.90 27.06 -9.89
N PRO A 230 -20.01 26.00 -10.71
CA PRO A 230 -21.17 25.10 -10.68
C PRO A 230 -21.27 24.31 -9.37
N VAL A 231 -20.13 24.01 -8.73
CA VAL A 231 -20.08 23.31 -7.43
C VAL A 231 -20.52 24.26 -6.32
N LEU A 232 -20.08 25.52 -6.37
CA LEU A 232 -20.52 26.56 -5.44
C LEU A 232 -21.99 26.89 -5.62
N GLU A 233 -22.49 27.02 -6.86
CA GLU A 233 -23.91 27.24 -7.16
C GLU A 233 -24.77 26.04 -6.75
N ALA A 234 -24.31 24.80 -6.95
CA ALA A 234 -24.99 23.60 -6.46
C ALA A 234 -25.02 23.53 -4.92
N LEU A 235 -23.93 23.92 -4.24
CA LEU A 235 -23.91 24.08 -2.78
C LEU A 235 -24.85 25.21 -2.32
N THR A 236 -24.93 26.31 -3.08
CA THR A 236 -25.79 27.46 -2.77
C THR A 236 -27.27 27.12 -2.96
N ALA A 237 -27.62 26.39 -4.03
CA ALA A 237 -28.96 25.86 -4.29
C ALA A 237 -29.38 24.80 -3.26
N TYR A 238 -28.41 24.01 -2.77
CA TYR A 238 -28.60 23.06 -1.66
C TYR A 238 -28.68 23.73 -0.28
N HIS A 239 -28.29 25.01 -0.15
CA HIS A 239 -28.18 25.76 1.11
C HIS A 239 -29.12 26.97 1.25
N ALA A 240 -30.21 27.04 0.49
CA ALA A 240 -31.28 28.03 0.66
C ALA A 240 -32.01 28.00 2.04
N ARG A 241 -31.46 27.31 3.04
CA ARG A 241 -31.95 27.25 4.43
C ARG A 241 -30.95 27.74 5.49
N TYR A 242 -29.75 28.24 5.12
CA TYR A 242 -28.75 28.72 6.07
C TYR A 242 -28.15 30.08 5.69
N ASP A 243 -27.73 30.85 6.70
CA ASP A 243 -27.21 32.21 6.58
C ASP A 243 -25.85 32.25 5.84
N VAL A 244 -25.95 32.53 4.54
CA VAL A 244 -24.86 32.59 3.55
C VAL A 244 -23.75 33.55 3.99
N ASN A 245 -24.07 34.60 4.74
CA ASN A 245 -23.10 35.61 5.18
C ASN A 245 -22.08 35.02 6.16
N ARG A 246 -22.50 34.07 7.00
CA ARG A 246 -21.63 33.45 8.01
C ARG A 246 -20.64 32.45 7.41
N LEU A 247 -21.06 31.71 6.40
CA LEU A 247 -20.18 30.81 5.63
C LEU A 247 -19.20 31.61 4.78
N ALA A 248 -19.67 32.64 4.08
CA ALA A 248 -18.83 33.54 3.31
C ALA A 248 -17.79 34.24 4.20
N ALA A 249 -18.16 34.67 5.40
CA ALA A 249 -17.24 35.24 6.38
C ALA A 249 -16.20 34.23 6.90
N GLY A 250 -16.55 32.95 7.03
CA GLY A 250 -15.63 31.89 7.47
C GLY A 250 -14.62 31.45 6.40
N ILE A 251 -14.99 31.51 5.11
CA ILE A 251 -14.14 31.05 4.00
C ILE A 251 -13.28 32.18 3.42
N ARG A 252 -13.72 33.44 3.53
CA ARG A 252 -13.01 34.63 3.04
C ARG A 252 -11.54 34.72 3.48
N PRO A 253 -11.16 34.46 4.74
CA PRO A 253 -9.75 34.55 5.15
C PRO A 253 -8.85 33.52 4.46
N ALA A 254 -9.38 32.33 4.14
CA ALA A 254 -8.64 31.29 3.43
C ALA A 254 -8.44 31.65 1.96
N VAL A 255 -9.45 32.25 1.33
CA VAL A 255 -9.38 32.73 -0.07
C VAL A 255 -8.45 33.94 -0.19
N GLU A 256 -8.51 34.88 0.75
CA GLU A 256 -7.62 36.05 0.80
C GLU A 256 -6.16 35.65 1.09
N ALA A 257 -5.94 34.67 1.98
CA ALA A 257 -4.60 34.12 2.23
C ALA A 257 -4.03 33.38 1.01
N LEU A 258 -4.87 32.68 0.24
CA LEU A 258 -4.50 32.05 -1.03
C LEU A 258 -4.16 33.09 -2.11
N ALA A 259 -4.90 34.20 -2.17
CA ALA A 259 -4.66 35.29 -3.11
C ALA A 259 -3.39 36.10 -2.77
N ALA A 260 -3.10 36.30 -1.49
CA ALA A 260 -1.97 37.12 -1.04
C ALA A 260 -0.60 36.44 -1.19
N HIS A 261 -0.53 35.11 -1.39
CA HIS A 261 0.73 34.34 -1.39
C HIS A 261 0.92 33.49 -2.66
N GLY A 262 0.71 34.11 -3.82
CA GLY A 262 0.81 33.48 -5.14
C GLY A 262 2.19 32.93 -5.58
N ALA A 263 3.16 32.78 -4.67
CA ALA A 263 4.48 32.26 -5.03
C ALA A 263 5.04 31.12 -4.15
N ARG A 264 4.56 30.89 -2.92
CA ARG A 264 5.05 29.78 -2.07
C ARG A 264 3.96 29.33 -1.09
N TYR A 265 3.50 28.09 -1.21
CA TYR A 265 2.49 27.51 -0.32
C TYR A 265 3.14 26.80 0.86
N ASP A 266 2.78 27.23 2.07
CA ASP A 266 3.07 26.55 3.33
C ASP A 266 1.82 25.76 3.78
N VAL A 267 1.97 24.44 3.83
CA VAL A 267 0.88 23.48 4.09
C VAL A 267 0.35 23.63 5.52
N ASP A 268 1.21 23.94 6.49
CA ASP A 268 0.80 24.08 7.88
C ASP A 268 -0.06 25.34 8.08
N ARG A 269 0.24 26.39 7.30
CA ARG A 269 -0.53 27.64 7.31
C ARG A 269 -1.88 27.50 6.60
N LEU A 270 -1.95 26.73 5.52
CA LEU A 270 -3.21 26.40 4.84
C LEU A 270 -4.10 25.53 5.73
N ALA A 271 -3.53 24.50 6.36
CA ALA A 271 -4.24 23.64 7.30
C ALA A 271 -4.74 24.42 8.51
N ALA A 272 -3.94 25.36 9.05
CA ALA A 272 -4.37 26.26 10.10
C ALA A 272 -5.47 27.23 9.67
N GLY A 273 -5.48 27.66 8.40
CA GLY A 273 -6.53 28.55 7.85
C GLY A 273 -7.87 27.85 7.58
N ILE A 274 -7.85 26.55 7.23
CA ILE A 274 -9.06 25.77 6.93
C ILE A 274 -9.67 25.13 8.20
N ARG A 275 -8.85 24.89 9.23
CA ARG A 275 -9.27 24.28 10.50
C ARG A 275 -10.48 24.96 11.17
N PRO A 276 -10.58 26.30 11.25
CA PRO A 276 -11.74 26.97 11.85
C PRO A 276 -13.04 26.72 11.07
N ALA A 277 -12.98 26.59 9.74
CA ALA A 277 -14.15 26.31 8.92
C ALA A 277 -14.63 24.86 9.11
N VAL A 278 -13.70 23.92 9.22
CA VAL A 278 -14.00 22.49 9.50
C VAL A 278 -14.56 22.32 10.91
N GLU A 279 -13.97 22.98 11.91
CA GLU A 279 -14.45 22.96 13.29
C GLU A 279 -15.82 23.64 13.42
N ALA A 280 -16.07 24.75 12.71
CA ALA A 280 -17.37 25.40 12.66
C ALA A 280 -18.46 24.52 11.99
N LEU A 281 -18.11 23.78 10.92
CA LEU A 281 -19.02 22.81 10.31
C LEU A 281 -19.31 21.62 11.24
N ALA A 282 -18.31 21.13 11.98
CA ALA A 282 -18.47 20.02 12.92
C ALA A 282 -19.29 20.40 14.17
N ALA A 283 -19.24 21.68 14.58
CA ALA A 283 -20.00 22.20 15.73
C ALA A 283 -21.46 22.54 15.38
N ALA A 284 -21.86 22.56 14.11
CA ALA A 284 -23.20 22.92 13.69
C ALA A 284 -24.23 21.80 14.05
N PRO A 285 -25.32 22.11 14.79
CA PRO A 285 -26.29 21.11 15.25
C PRO A 285 -26.96 20.30 14.13
N ALA A 286 -27.08 20.86 12.92
CA ALA A 286 -27.71 20.21 11.78
C ALA A 286 -26.86 19.13 11.11
N VAL A 287 -25.52 19.19 11.23
CA VAL A 287 -24.60 18.18 10.69
C VAL A 287 -24.70 16.87 11.49
N ARG A 288 -25.06 16.93 12.77
CA ARG A 288 -25.37 15.73 13.58
C ARG A 288 -26.63 15.00 13.10
N ASN A 289 -27.56 15.70 12.46
CA ASN A 289 -28.88 15.15 12.12
C ASN A 289 -29.00 14.71 10.64
N ALA A 290 -28.01 14.97 9.80
CA ALA A 290 -27.99 14.55 8.39
C ALA A 290 -26.58 14.13 7.92
N PRO A 291 -25.99 13.07 8.51
CA PRO A 291 -24.61 12.65 8.25
C PRO A 291 -24.34 12.29 6.78
N ALA A 292 -25.37 11.84 6.05
CA ALA A 292 -25.24 11.50 4.63
C ALA A 292 -24.93 12.73 3.74
N ALA A 293 -25.50 13.90 4.06
CA ALA A 293 -25.27 15.13 3.30
C ALA A 293 -23.86 15.69 3.52
N ALA A 294 -23.38 15.64 4.76
CA ALA A 294 -22.01 16.03 5.10
C ALA A 294 -20.99 15.08 4.44
N THR A 295 -21.27 13.77 4.42
CA THR A 295 -20.44 12.78 3.73
C THR A 295 -20.39 13.04 2.23
N ALA A 296 -21.53 13.39 1.60
CA ALA A 296 -21.58 13.73 0.18
C ALA A 296 -20.78 15.01 -0.14
N GLY A 297 -20.86 16.05 0.70
CA GLY A 297 -20.09 17.28 0.53
C GLY A 297 -18.58 17.06 0.65
N VAL A 298 -18.14 16.26 1.63
CA VAL A 298 -16.73 15.87 1.80
C VAL A 298 -16.24 15.05 0.60
N GLN A 299 -17.08 14.17 0.07
CA GLN A 299 -16.74 13.36 -1.10
C GLN A 299 -16.58 14.21 -2.37
N VAL A 300 -17.50 15.14 -2.64
CA VAL A 300 -17.41 16.05 -3.80
C VAL A 300 -16.15 16.91 -3.72
N PHE A 301 -15.78 17.39 -2.53
CA PHE A 301 -14.54 18.14 -2.33
C PHE A 301 -13.29 17.28 -2.56
N ALA A 302 -13.29 16.04 -2.08
CA ALA A 302 -12.20 15.08 -2.31
C ALA A 302 -12.04 14.75 -3.80
N ASP A 303 -13.14 14.60 -4.53
CA ASP A 303 -13.13 14.32 -5.97
C ASP A 303 -12.57 15.51 -6.78
N ALA A 304 -12.93 16.74 -6.40
CA ALA A 304 -12.38 17.95 -7.02
C ALA A 304 -10.85 18.07 -6.81
N LEU A 305 -10.37 17.79 -5.58
CA LEU A 305 -8.94 17.73 -5.26
C LEU A 305 -8.20 16.66 -6.07
N ALA A 306 -8.82 15.49 -6.28
CA ALA A 306 -8.26 14.41 -7.07
C ALA A 306 -8.12 14.78 -8.56
N VAL A 307 -9.09 15.51 -9.13
CA VAL A 307 -9.02 16.02 -10.51
C VAL A 307 -7.89 17.04 -10.67
N MET A 308 -7.77 18.00 -9.74
CA MET A 308 -6.70 18.99 -9.75
C MET A 308 -5.31 18.34 -9.62
N SER A 309 -5.17 17.35 -8.74
CA SER A 309 -3.93 16.59 -8.55
C SER A 309 -3.50 15.87 -9.84
N ARG A 310 -4.42 15.19 -10.53
CA ARG A 310 -4.14 14.53 -11.82
C ARG A 310 -3.69 15.51 -12.90
N SER A 311 -4.34 16.68 -12.98
CA SER A 311 -3.96 17.73 -13.93
C SER A 311 -2.54 18.26 -13.66
N ALA A 312 -2.22 18.53 -12.40
CA ALA A 312 -0.89 18.99 -11.98
C ALA A 312 0.22 17.95 -12.26
N ILE A 313 -0.05 16.65 -12.07
CA ILE A 313 0.89 15.56 -12.38
C ILE A 313 1.14 15.46 -13.89
N GLN A 314 0.09 15.54 -14.71
CA GLN A 314 0.23 15.49 -16.16
C GLN A 314 1.04 16.67 -16.69
N GLU A 315 0.83 17.86 -16.14
CA GLU A 315 1.55 19.07 -16.52
C GLU A 315 3.02 19.03 -16.07
N ALA A 316 3.30 18.51 -14.86
CA ALA A 316 4.67 18.28 -14.40
C ALA A 316 5.41 17.26 -15.29
N HIS A 317 4.73 16.19 -15.72
CA HIS A 317 5.28 15.22 -16.67
C HIS A 317 5.58 15.82 -18.05
N ARG A 318 4.68 16.68 -18.58
CA ARG A 318 4.88 17.37 -19.85
C ARG A 318 6.08 18.32 -19.79
N ASN A 319 6.25 19.00 -18.67
CA ASN A 319 7.29 20.02 -18.49
C ASN A 319 8.62 19.46 -17.95
N GLY A 320 8.69 18.14 -17.71
CA GLY A 320 9.89 17.49 -17.16
C GLY A 320 10.26 17.95 -15.75
N THR A 321 9.28 18.47 -14.99
CA THR A 321 9.47 18.93 -13.61
C THR A 321 8.97 17.88 -12.63
N THR A 322 9.54 17.89 -11.43
CA THR A 322 9.06 17.03 -10.34
C THR A 322 7.68 17.52 -9.89
N PRO A 323 6.67 16.65 -9.74
CA PRO A 323 5.37 17.05 -9.23
C PRO A 323 5.50 17.69 -7.84
N PRO A 324 4.75 18.75 -7.50
CA PRO A 324 4.88 19.44 -6.22
C PRO A 324 4.49 18.55 -5.02
N ASP A 325 5.19 18.72 -3.90
CA ASP A 325 5.16 17.82 -2.73
C ASP A 325 3.78 17.62 -2.08
N TRP A 326 2.85 18.55 -2.24
CA TRP A 326 1.49 18.45 -1.69
C TRP A 326 0.65 17.33 -2.32
N ILE A 327 1.07 16.77 -3.47
CA ILE A 327 0.46 15.60 -4.12
C ILE A 327 0.61 14.32 -3.27
N THR A 328 1.59 14.29 -2.35
CA THR A 328 1.75 13.19 -1.39
C THR A 328 0.72 13.26 -0.26
N ALA A 329 0.24 14.46 0.08
CA ALA A 329 -0.73 14.67 1.16
C ALA A 329 -2.17 14.37 0.73
N THR A 330 -2.55 14.62 -0.52
CA THR A 330 -3.93 14.37 -1.00
C THR A 330 -4.28 12.88 -1.03
N ASN A 331 -3.30 12.02 -1.30
CA ASN A 331 -3.46 10.56 -1.29
C ASN A 331 -3.72 9.98 0.12
N LEU A 332 -3.39 10.73 1.19
CA LEU A 332 -3.72 10.35 2.56
C LEU A 332 -5.19 10.63 2.89
N LEU A 333 -5.78 11.67 2.28
CA LEU A 333 -7.18 12.04 2.51
C LEU A 333 -8.17 11.14 1.75
N THR A 334 -7.85 10.71 0.53
CA THR A 334 -8.71 9.81 -0.26
C THR A 334 -8.65 8.34 0.18
N HIS A 335 -7.64 7.95 0.97
CA HIS A 335 -7.41 6.54 1.34
C HIS A 335 -7.21 6.28 2.84
N GLY A 336 -7.54 7.22 3.74
CA GLY A 336 -7.30 6.97 5.16
C GLY A 336 -8.06 7.86 6.14
N MET A 337 -9.38 7.67 6.25
CA MET A 337 -10.15 7.95 7.47
C MET A 337 -11.30 6.94 7.57
N GLY A 338 -10.98 5.69 7.90
CA GLY A 338 -11.98 4.77 8.43
C GLY A 338 -12.29 5.21 9.86
N PHE A 339 -13.52 5.63 10.14
CA PHE A 339 -13.98 5.84 11.51
C PHE A 339 -13.74 4.55 12.30
N ALA A 340 -12.79 4.61 13.23
CA ALA A 340 -12.64 3.56 14.23
C ALA A 340 -13.93 3.52 15.04
N ARG A 341 -14.61 2.37 14.99
CA ARG A 341 -15.60 1.99 16.00
C ARG A 341 -14.84 1.92 17.34
N PRO A 342 -15.32 2.57 18.41
CA PRO A 342 -14.67 2.48 19.71
C PRO A 342 -14.99 1.11 20.31
N ASP A 343 -14.12 0.13 20.08
CA ASP A 343 -14.08 -1.10 20.88
C ASP A 343 -13.32 -0.82 22.17
N GLY A 344 -13.97 -0.06 23.06
CA GLY A 344 -13.67 -0.07 24.50
C GLY A 344 -14.78 -0.84 25.20
N PRO A 345 -14.48 -1.66 26.23
CA PRO A 345 -15.53 -2.22 27.08
C PRO A 345 -16.33 -1.06 27.70
N PRO A 346 -17.66 -1.20 27.84
CA PRO A 346 -18.51 -0.14 28.38
C PRO A 346 -18.03 0.25 29.80
N PRO A 347 -18.21 1.53 30.19
CA PRO A 347 -17.96 1.92 31.58
C PRO A 347 -18.87 1.10 32.50
N GLU A 348 -18.27 0.50 33.53
CA GLU A 348 -18.99 -0.16 34.62
C GLU A 348 -20.00 0.84 35.22
N LEU A 349 -21.28 0.46 35.16
CA LEU A 349 -22.34 1.09 35.94
C LEU A 349 -21.97 0.98 37.43
N PRO A 350 -22.18 2.03 38.25
CA PRO A 350 -22.04 1.91 39.69
C PRO A 350 -22.94 0.80 40.20
N ALA A 351 -22.36 -0.12 40.98
CA ALA A 351 -23.04 -1.26 41.56
C ALA A 351 -24.33 -0.82 42.27
N ALA A 352 -25.43 -1.52 41.98
CA ALA A 352 -26.68 -1.38 42.71
C ALA A 352 -26.42 -1.61 44.21
N PRO A 353 -27.04 -0.83 45.11
CA PRO A 353 -26.92 -1.05 46.55
C PRO A 353 -27.40 -2.45 46.91
N ALA A 354 -26.64 -3.13 47.77
CA ALA A 354 -26.94 -4.48 48.23
C ALA A 354 -28.36 -4.56 48.84
N PRO A 355 -29.09 -5.67 48.62
CA PRO A 355 -30.40 -5.86 49.23
C PRO A 355 -30.27 -5.89 50.76
N VAL A 356 -31.07 -5.07 51.42
CA VAL A 356 -31.22 -5.05 52.88
C VAL A 356 -31.68 -6.44 53.35
N PRO A 357 -30.99 -7.06 54.33
CA PRO A 357 -31.41 -8.36 54.85
C PRO A 357 -32.76 -8.24 55.58
N PRO A 358 -33.66 -9.25 55.45
CA PRO A 358 -34.92 -9.23 56.17
C PRO A 358 -34.69 -9.31 57.69
N PRO A 359 -35.57 -8.69 58.49
CA PRO A 359 -35.47 -8.72 59.95
C PRO A 359 -35.62 -10.15 60.47
N PRO A 360 -34.92 -10.51 61.56
CA PRO A 360 -35.04 -11.83 62.16
C PRO A 360 -36.46 -12.09 62.66
N ALA A 361 -36.98 -13.28 62.36
CA ALA A 361 -38.27 -13.75 62.87
C ALA A 361 -38.23 -13.81 64.41
N PRO A 362 -39.31 -13.41 65.11
CA PRO A 362 -39.38 -13.51 66.56
C PRO A 362 -39.35 -14.99 66.98
N ALA A 363 -38.45 -15.32 67.91
CA ALA A 363 -38.39 -16.63 68.54
C ALA A 363 -39.66 -16.86 69.38
N ALA A 364 -40.32 -18.00 69.17
CA ALA A 364 -41.39 -18.53 70.00
C ALA A 364 -40.86 -19.67 70.86
#